data_AF-A0A7X3P5M8-F1
#
_entry.id   AF-A0A7X3P5M8-F1
#
_cell.length_a   1.000
_cell.length_b   1.000
_cell.length_c   1.000
_cell.angle_alpha   90.00
_cell.angle_beta   90.00
_cell.angle_gamma   90.00
#
_symmetry.space_group_name_H-M   'P 1'
#
loop_
_entity.id
_entity.type
_entity.pdbx_description
1 polymer ?
#
loop_
_entity_poly.entity_id
_entity_poly.type
_entity_poly.pdbx_seq_one_letter_code
_entity_poly.pdbx_strand_id
1 'polypeptide(L)'
;MLEGEQLLAKVKIFADRPLDQIARVCGYVGPSGRLLKQKFYCALVLAKGFRVPVKADNNTKHRGRQADFTTRVHGNGNLLIGQTYTYRAGIEPGQEFFIEIQVDTGSIFLLPCDGQDLRV
;
A
#
# COMPACT_ATOMS: atom_id res chain seq x y z
N MET A 1 2.56 21.33 -0.99
CA MET A 1 2.55 21.39 -2.46
C MET A 1 1.80 22.65 -2.88
N LEU A 2 2.21 23.31 -3.94
CA LEU A 2 1.58 24.54 -4.43
C LEU A 2 0.35 24.22 -5.28
N GLU A 3 -0.71 25.02 -5.17
CA GLU A 3 -1.95 24.83 -5.94
C GLU A 3 -2.44 26.16 -6.52
N GLY A 4 -3.41 26.10 -7.44
CA GLY A 4 -4.06 27.30 -8.01
C GLY A 4 -3.10 28.28 -8.69
N GLU A 5 -3.31 29.57 -8.48
CA GLU A 5 -2.51 30.64 -9.11
C GLU A 5 -1.04 30.59 -8.71
N GLN A 6 -0.73 30.22 -7.46
CA GLN A 6 0.64 30.11 -6.96
C GLN A 6 1.43 29.04 -7.71
N LEU A 7 0.78 27.92 -8.03
CA LEU A 7 1.36 26.87 -8.86
C LEU A 7 1.65 27.38 -10.27
N LEU A 8 0.71 28.08 -10.90
CA LEU A 8 0.90 28.63 -12.26
C LEU A 8 2.01 29.68 -12.32
N ALA A 9 2.09 30.57 -11.33
CA ALA A 9 3.16 31.56 -11.25
C ALA A 9 4.54 30.90 -11.15
N LYS A 10 4.68 29.90 -10.29
CA LYS A 10 5.94 29.15 -10.14
C LYS A 10 6.31 28.35 -11.39
N VAL A 11 5.33 27.72 -12.05
CA VAL A 11 5.57 26.98 -13.30
C VAL A 11 6.03 27.91 -14.41
N LYS A 12 5.49 29.13 -14.50
CA LYS A 12 5.94 30.14 -15.46
C LYS A 12 7.38 30.58 -15.22
N ILE A 13 7.78 30.75 -13.96
CA ILE A 13 9.16 31.14 -13.59
C ILE A 13 10.19 30.06 -13.98
N PHE A 14 9.82 28.79 -13.93
CA PHE A 14 10.71 27.65 -14.19
C PHE A 14 10.39 26.92 -15.50
N ALA A 15 9.77 27.59 -16.47
CA ALA A 15 9.32 26.97 -17.73
C ALA A 15 10.47 26.44 -18.62
N ASP A 16 11.70 26.87 -18.34
CA ASP A 16 12.94 26.40 -18.95
C ASP A 16 13.39 25.01 -18.45
N ARG A 17 12.79 24.51 -17.36
CA ARG A 17 13.20 23.26 -16.71
C ARG A 17 12.29 22.08 -17.08
N PRO A 18 12.77 20.84 -16.95
CA PRO A 18 11.92 19.66 -17.05
C PRO A 18 10.79 19.69 -16.03
N LEU A 19 9.58 19.29 -16.45
CA LEU A 19 8.37 19.23 -15.59
C LEU A 19 8.60 18.47 -14.28
N ASP A 20 9.43 17.42 -14.30
CA ASP A 20 9.77 16.64 -13.11
C ASP A 20 10.53 17.48 -12.05
N GLN A 21 11.39 18.40 -12.47
CA GLN A 21 12.10 19.31 -11.56
C GLN A 21 11.15 20.40 -11.04
N ILE A 22 10.30 20.94 -11.91
CA ILE A 22 9.28 21.93 -11.52
C ILE A 22 8.34 21.32 -10.47
N ALA A 23 7.88 20.08 -10.68
CA ALA A 23 7.04 19.35 -9.74
C ALA A 23 7.72 19.18 -8.37
N ARG A 24 9.03 18.88 -8.34
CA ARG A 24 9.80 18.80 -7.08
C ARG A 24 9.83 20.15 -6.37
N VAL A 25 10.14 21.24 -7.07
CA VAL A 25 10.19 22.60 -6.51
C VAL A 25 8.82 23.06 -6.01
N CYS A 26 7.74 22.64 -6.68
CA CYS A 26 6.36 22.92 -6.26
C CYS A 26 5.88 22.00 -5.11
N GLY A 27 6.73 21.10 -4.60
CA GLY A 27 6.46 20.26 -3.44
C GLY A 27 5.69 18.96 -3.73
N TYR A 28 5.70 18.47 -4.98
CA TYR A 28 5.05 17.20 -5.36
C TYR A 28 5.95 15.99 -5.17
N VAL A 29 6.49 15.82 -3.97
CA VAL A 29 7.38 14.70 -3.62
C VAL A 29 6.81 14.01 -2.39
N GLY A 30 6.71 12.68 -2.44
CA GLY A 30 6.27 11.86 -1.31
C GLY A 30 7.39 11.60 -0.29
N PRO A 31 7.06 11.03 0.88
CA PRO A 31 8.05 10.76 1.95
C PRO A 31 9.24 9.90 1.51
N SER A 32 9.04 8.98 0.56
CA SER A 32 10.10 8.14 -0.02
C SER A 32 10.93 8.82 -1.12
N GLY A 33 10.76 10.12 -1.36
CA GLY A 33 11.41 10.84 -2.46
C GLY A 33 10.77 10.60 -3.84
N ARG A 34 9.70 9.80 -3.90
CA ARG A 34 8.95 9.52 -5.13
C ARG A 34 8.19 10.76 -5.61
N LEU A 35 8.33 11.10 -6.88
CA LEU A 35 7.62 12.21 -7.50
C LEU A 35 6.14 11.88 -7.70
N LEU A 36 5.26 12.78 -7.27
CA LEU A 36 3.81 12.63 -7.33
C LEU A 36 3.25 13.24 -8.63
N LYS A 37 3.70 12.73 -9.79
CA LYS A 37 3.37 13.27 -11.12
C LYS A 37 1.87 13.44 -11.37
N GLN A 38 1.07 12.43 -11.01
CA GLN A 38 -0.38 12.47 -11.18
C GLN A 38 -1.01 13.63 -10.41
N LYS A 39 -0.59 13.85 -9.15
CA LYS A 39 -1.11 14.97 -8.33
C LYS A 39 -0.71 16.32 -8.92
N PHE A 40 0.53 16.45 -9.39
CA PHE A 40 1.01 17.67 -10.03
C PHE A 40 0.23 18.02 -11.30
N TYR A 41 0.00 17.05 -12.19
CA TYR A 41 -0.77 17.28 -13.41
C TYR A 41 -2.24 17.61 -13.11
N CYS A 42 -2.87 16.91 -12.16
CA CYS A 42 -4.23 17.26 -11.74
C CYS A 42 -4.31 18.70 -11.22
N ALA A 43 -3.34 19.13 -10.41
CA ALA A 43 -3.31 20.49 -9.87
C ALA A 43 -3.09 21.56 -10.95
N LEU A 44 -2.27 21.29 -11.97
CA LEU A 44 -2.11 22.18 -13.14
C LEU A 44 -3.41 22.31 -13.93
N VAL A 45 -4.12 21.20 -14.14
CA VAL A 45 -5.41 21.17 -14.85
C VAL A 45 -6.47 21.97 -14.07
N LEU A 46 -6.57 21.73 -12.76
CA LEU A 46 -7.47 22.48 -11.88
C LEU A 46 -7.13 23.99 -11.84
N ALA A 47 -5.85 24.33 -11.73
CA ALA A 47 -5.40 25.73 -11.69
C ALA A 47 -5.71 26.48 -13.00
N LYS A 48 -5.74 25.78 -14.14
CA LYS A 48 -6.17 26.33 -15.43
C LYS A 48 -7.69 26.46 -15.58
N GLY A 49 -8.47 26.13 -14.55
CA GLY A 49 -9.92 26.26 -14.53
C GLY A 49 -10.66 25.07 -15.13
N PHE A 50 -9.98 23.96 -15.45
CA PHE A 50 -10.67 22.76 -15.90
C PHE A 50 -11.37 22.09 -14.73
N ARG A 51 -12.67 21.83 -14.90
CA ARG A 51 -13.45 21.02 -13.97
C ARG A 51 -13.09 19.55 -14.16
N VAL A 52 -12.14 19.07 -13.37
CA VAL A 52 -11.97 17.62 -13.20
C VAL A 52 -13.19 17.14 -12.42
N PRO A 53 -13.90 16.07 -12.85
CA PRO A 53 -14.94 15.48 -12.02
C PRO A 53 -14.29 15.13 -10.68
N VAL A 54 -14.65 15.91 -9.66
CA VAL A 54 -14.19 15.71 -8.30
C VAL A 54 -14.74 14.34 -7.93
N LYS A 55 -13.89 13.30 -7.98
CA LYS A 55 -14.14 12.17 -7.10
C LYS A 55 -14.06 12.79 -5.72
N ALA A 56 -15.24 13.06 -5.16
CA ALA A 56 -15.47 13.60 -3.84
C ALA A 56 -14.37 13.06 -2.95
N ASP A 57 -13.77 13.98 -2.19
CA ASP A 57 -12.67 13.78 -1.26
C ASP A 57 -12.83 12.45 -0.54
N ASN A 58 -12.34 11.41 -1.19
CA ASN A 58 -12.47 10.09 -0.68
C ASN A 58 -11.29 10.07 0.27
N ASN A 59 -11.67 10.30 1.52
CA ASN A 59 -11.20 9.55 2.67
C ASN A 59 -11.22 8.01 2.46
N THR A 60 -11.08 7.52 1.21
CA THR A 60 -10.23 6.40 0.83
C THR A 60 -8.82 6.64 1.36
N LYS A 61 -8.68 6.66 2.69
CA LYS A 61 -7.82 5.68 3.37
C LYS A 61 -7.74 4.50 2.44
N HIS A 62 -6.55 4.21 1.92
CA HIS A 62 -6.26 3.02 1.16
C HIS A 62 -7.26 1.92 1.52
N ARG A 63 -8.35 1.78 0.76
CA ARG A 63 -9.16 0.58 0.79
C ARG A 63 -8.36 -0.39 -0.08
N GLY A 64 -7.12 -0.62 0.36
CA GLY A 64 -6.41 -1.82 0.03
C GLY A 64 -7.33 -2.98 0.36
N ARG A 65 -7.03 -4.13 -0.22
CA ARG A 65 -7.72 -5.38 0.08
C ARG A 65 -7.88 -5.47 1.58
N GLN A 66 -9.13 -5.38 2.05
CA GLN A 66 -9.43 -5.68 3.42
C GLN A 66 -9.14 -7.17 3.59
N ALA A 67 -8.62 -7.56 4.74
CA ALA A 67 -8.43 -8.96 5.05
C ALA A 67 -9.81 -9.62 5.10
N ASP A 68 -10.21 -10.29 4.03
CA ASP A 68 -11.48 -11.03 3.92
C ASP A 68 -11.44 -12.34 4.74
N PHE A 69 -10.36 -12.58 5.50
CA PHE A 69 -10.07 -13.80 6.27
C PHE A 69 -10.13 -15.08 5.43
N THR A 70 -10.02 -14.93 4.10
CA THR A 70 -9.91 -16.03 3.14
C THR A 70 -8.59 -15.92 2.41
N THR A 71 -7.92 -17.06 2.23
CA THR A 71 -6.77 -17.21 1.34
C THR A 71 -7.05 -18.33 0.34
N ARG A 72 -6.37 -18.31 -0.80
CA ARG A 72 -6.51 -19.35 -1.84
C ARG A 72 -5.19 -20.09 -1.95
N VAL A 73 -5.27 -21.39 -2.22
CA VAL A 73 -4.09 -22.19 -2.58
C VAL A 73 -3.51 -21.62 -3.87
N HIS A 74 -2.21 -21.34 -3.86
CA HIS A 74 -1.50 -20.84 -5.03
C HIS A 74 -1.36 -21.94 -6.08
N GLY A 75 -1.05 -21.59 -7.33
CA GLY A 75 -0.91 -22.58 -8.42
C GLY A 75 0.18 -23.63 -8.19
N ASN A 76 1.09 -23.39 -7.24
CA ASN A 76 2.13 -24.34 -6.81
C ASN A 76 1.70 -25.22 -5.62
N GLY A 77 0.45 -25.14 -5.16
CA GLY A 77 -0.06 -25.92 -4.04
C GLY A 77 0.19 -25.30 -2.66
N ASN A 78 0.91 -24.17 -2.56
CA ASN A 78 1.21 -23.56 -1.27
C ASN A 78 0.06 -22.68 -0.78
N LEU A 79 -0.15 -22.68 0.54
CA LEU A 79 -1.02 -21.74 1.23
C LEU A 79 -0.16 -20.66 1.90
N LEU A 80 -0.47 -19.38 1.65
CA LEU A 80 0.23 -18.26 2.28
C LEU A 80 -0.69 -17.54 3.25
N ILE A 81 -0.20 -17.35 4.48
CA ILE A 81 -0.83 -16.51 5.50
C ILE A 81 -0.18 -15.13 5.45
N GLY A 82 -0.96 -14.12 5.05
CA GLY A 82 -0.46 -12.75 4.93
C GLY A 82 -0.13 -12.10 6.28
N GLN A 83 0.77 -11.11 6.25
CA GLN A 83 1.28 -10.41 7.44
C GLN A 83 0.18 -9.82 8.34
N THR A 84 -0.97 -9.41 7.77
CA THR A 84 -2.08 -8.88 8.55
C THR A 84 -2.67 -9.91 9.52
N TYR A 85 -2.65 -11.19 9.15
CA TYR A 85 -3.16 -12.27 10.01
C TYR A 85 -2.11 -12.69 11.04
N THR A 86 -0.85 -12.85 10.62
CA THR A 86 0.23 -13.20 11.55
C THR A 86 0.44 -12.12 12.60
N TYR A 87 0.37 -10.84 12.22
CA TYR A 87 0.42 -9.73 13.17
C TYR A 87 -0.76 -9.73 14.16
N ARG A 88 -1.99 -10.01 13.69
CA ARG A 88 -3.17 -10.13 14.56
C ARG A 88 -3.09 -11.33 15.50
N ALA A 89 -2.45 -12.41 15.06
CA ALA A 89 -2.18 -13.60 15.87
C ALA A 89 -0.98 -13.43 16.81
N GLY A 90 -0.29 -12.27 16.79
CA GLY A 90 0.88 -12.03 17.63
C GLY A 90 2.11 -12.85 17.23
N ILE A 91 2.17 -13.31 15.97
CA ILE A 91 3.27 -14.12 15.46
C ILE A 91 4.44 -13.23 15.09
N GLU A 92 5.61 -13.52 15.65
CA GLU A 92 6.85 -12.80 15.44
C GLU A 92 7.76 -13.51 14.42
N PRO A 93 8.61 -12.77 13.68
CA PRO A 93 9.60 -13.38 12.80
C PRO A 93 10.54 -14.33 13.56
N GLY A 94 10.68 -15.56 13.07
CA GLY A 94 11.53 -16.58 13.68
C GLY A 94 10.80 -17.54 14.62
N GLN A 95 9.51 -17.33 14.88
CA GLN A 95 8.69 -18.34 15.58
C GLN A 95 8.41 -19.55 14.69
N GLU A 96 8.49 -20.73 15.30
CA GLU A 96 8.23 -22.02 14.66
C GLU A 96 6.91 -22.60 15.18
N PHE A 97 6.24 -23.37 14.32
CA PHE A 97 4.95 -24.00 14.63
C PHE A 97 4.94 -25.44 14.12
N PHE A 98 4.36 -26.34 14.91
CA PHE A 98 3.93 -27.65 14.43
C PHE A 98 2.66 -27.51 13.61
N ILE A 99 2.61 -28.24 12.50
CA ILE A 99 1.44 -28.30 11.63
C ILE A 99 0.69 -29.60 11.94
N GLU A 100 -0.48 -29.47 12.53
CA GLU A 100 -1.40 -30.59 12.73
C GLU A 100 -2.53 -30.52 11.70
N ILE A 101 -2.83 -31.65 11.07
CA ILE A 101 -3.91 -31.77 10.08
C ILE A 101 -4.99 -32.67 10.67
N GLN A 102 -6.16 -32.08 10.92
CA GLN A 102 -7.32 -32.85 11.38
C GLN A 102 -7.99 -33.50 10.16
N VAL A 103 -7.78 -34.81 9.99
CA VAL A 103 -8.23 -35.56 8.81
C VAL A 103 -9.76 -35.49 8.61
N ASP A 104 -10.52 -35.51 9.70
CA ASP A 104 -11.99 -35.53 9.64
C ASP A 104 -12.61 -34.21 9.15
N THR A 105 -11.97 -33.08 9.47
CA THR A 105 -12.48 -31.74 9.14
C THR A 105 -11.70 -31.09 8.00
N GLY A 106 -10.51 -31.62 7.67
CA GLY A 106 -9.55 -30.99 6.77
C GLY A 106 -8.90 -29.72 7.34
N SER A 107 -9.06 -29.46 8.64
CA SER A 107 -8.53 -28.26 9.29
C SER A 107 -7.02 -28.38 9.49
N ILE A 108 -6.32 -27.25 9.35
CA ILE A 108 -4.88 -27.13 9.60
C ILE A 108 -4.70 -26.25 10.84
N PHE A 109 -4.05 -26.80 11.87
CA PHE A 109 -3.70 -26.08 13.08
C PHE A 109 -2.21 -25.77 13.10
N LEU A 110 -1.88 -24.57 13.59
CA LEU A 110 -0.51 -24.14 13.86
C LEU A 110 -0.34 -24.08 15.37
N LEU A 111 0.49 -24.96 15.91
CA LEU A 111 0.77 -25.06 17.34
C LEU A 111 2.17 -24.50 17.61
N PRO A 112 2.34 -23.50 18.50
CA PRO A 112 3.66 -22.95 18.81
C PRO A 112 4.65 -24.03 19.25
N CYS A 113 5.86 -24.00 18.70
CA CYS A 113 6.96 -24.82 19.17
C CYS A 113 7.57 -24.16 20.41
N ASP A 114 7.05 -24.43 21.61
CA ASP A 114 7.58 -23.89 22.88
C ASP A 114 8.94 -24.55 23.30
N GLY A 115 9.80 -24.84 22.34
CA GLY A 115 11.07 -25.56 22.55
C GLY A 115 10.91 -27.05 22.87
N GLN A 116 9.70 -27.62 22.75
CA GLN A 116 9.46 -29.05 22.87
C GLN A 116 9.59 -29.72 21.49
N ASP A 117 10.73 -30.37 21.28
CA ASP A 117 11.04 -31.22 20.13
C ASP A 117 10.22 -32.52 20.28
N LEU A 118 8.92 -32.51 19.98
CA LEU A 118 8.11 -33.72 19.87
C LEU A 118 8.38 -34.38 18.51
N ARG A 119 9.59 -34.91 18.36
CA ARG A 119 9.87 -35.93 17.35
C ARG A 119 9.15 -37.21 17.77
N VAL A 120 8.06 -37.52 17.09
CA VAL A 120 7.53 -38.89 16.98
C VAL A 120 7.80 -39.37 15.57
#